data_AF-A0A970Y2N2-F1
#
_entry.id   AF-A0A970Y2N2-F1
#
_cell.length_a   1.000
_cell.length_b   1.000
_cell.length_c   1.000
_cell.angle_alpha   90.00
_cell.angle_beta   90.00
_cell.angle_gamma   90.00
#
_symmetry.space_group_name_H-M   'P 1'
#
loop_
_entity.id
_entity.type
_entity.pdbx_description
1 polymer ?
#
loop_
_entity_poly.entity_id
_entity_poly.type
_entity_poly.pdbx_seq_one_letter_code
_entity_poly.pdbx_strand_id
1 'polypeptide(L)' 'EGQPGEIFVVAGSTGYLEIAVRNESAAERLNMKPGFPIGVILQ' A
#
# COMPACT_ATOMS: atom_id res chain seq x y z
N GLU A 1 -8.33 3.28 9.89
CA GLU A 1 -8.62 2.15 10.79
C GLU A 1 -7.96 0.90 10.20
N GLY A 2 -7.56 -0.06 11.02
CA GLY A 2 -6.89 -1.28 10.58
C GLY A 2 -6.10 -1.92 11.71
N GLN A 3 -6.05 -3.25 11.74
CA GLN A 3 -5.29 -4.03 12.72
C GLN A 3 -3.78 -4.00 12.39
N PRO A 4 -2.88 -4.18 13.36
CA PRO A 4 -1.45 -4.32 13.09
C PRO A 4 -1.18 -5.39 12.02
N GLY A 5 -0.34 -5.08 11.03
CA GLY A 5 0.00 -5.98 9.91
C GLY A 5 -1.04 -6.06 8.78
N GLU A 6 -2.18 -5.39 8.91
CA GLU A 6 -3.20 -5.32 7.86
C GLU A 6 -2.72 -4.47 6.68
N ILE A 7 -2.93 -4.97 5.45
CA ILE A 7 -2.66 -4.26 4.20
C ILE A 7 -3.92 -3.50 3.79
N PHE A 8 -3.78 -2.22 3.47
CA PHE A 8 -4.89 -1.38 3.01
C PHE A 8 -4.42 -0.34 2.00
N VAL A 9 -5.36 0.25 1.27
CA VAL A 9 -5.10 1.33 0.31
C VAL A 9 -5.64 2.65 0.88
N VAL A 10 -4.84 3.71 0.81
CA VAL A 10 -5.24 5.06 1.22
C VAL A 10 -4.96 6.08 0.13
N ALA A 11 -5.66 7.21 0.18
CA ALA A 11 -5.29 8.38 -0.59
C ALA A 11 -4.08 9.06 0.07
N GLY A 12 -2.95 9.06 -0.64
CA GLY A 12 -1.73 9.75 -0.24
C GLY A 12 -1.86 11.26 -0.32
N SER A 13 -0.99 11.98 0.39
CA SER A 13 -0.96 13.46 0.40
C SER A 13 -0.60 14.07 -0.96
N THR A 14 -0.02 13.27 -1.85
CA THR A 14 0.38 13.63 -3.21
C THR A 14 -0.74 13.41 -4.24
N GLY A 15 -1.91 12.92 -3.81
CA GLY A 15 -3.05 12.63 -4.69
C GLY A 15 -3.01 11.26 -5.37
N TYR A 16 -2.04 10.41 -5.03
CA TYR A 16 -1.96 9.03 -5.52
C TYR A 16 -2.51 8.03 -4.50
N LEU A 17 -2.85 6.83 -4.96
CA LEU A 17 -3.14 5.71 -4.06
C LEU A 17 -1.84 5.16 -3.48
N GLU A 18 -1.83 4.94 -2.17
CA GLU A 18 -0.72 4.34 -1.44
C GLU A 18 -1.15 3.00 -0.86
N ILE A 19 -0.30 1.98 -1.04
CA ILE A 19 -0.45 0.67 -0.37
C ILE A 19 0.32 0.75 0.94
N ALA A 20 -0.39 0.60 2.06
CA ALA A 20 0.17 0.74 3.39
C ALA A 20 -0.03 -0.54 4.21
N VAL A 21 0.86 -0.76 5.19
CA VAL A 21 0.71 -1.80 6.21
C VAL A 21 0.74 -1.15 7.58
N ARG A 22 -0.21 -1.50 8.45
CA ARG A 22 -0.29 -0.87 9.77
C ARG A 22 0.91 -1.27 10.63
N ASN A 23 1.68 -0.27 11.07
CA ASN A 23 2.89 -0.42 11.89
C ASN A 23 4.04 -1.20 11.22
N GLU A 24 4.06 -1.30 9.90
CA GLU A 24 5.11 -2.01 9.15
C GLU A 24 5.46 -1.29 7.84
N SER A 25 6.58 -1.71 7.21
CA SER A 25 6.96 -1.26 5.87
C SER A 25 6.23 -2.08 4.80
N ALA A 26 5.33 -1.45 4.06
CA ALA A 26 4.63 -2.11 2.95
C ALA A 26 5.60 -2.59 1.85
N ALA A 27 6.63 -1.78 1.56
CA ALA A 27 7.63 -2.10 0.54
C ALA A 27 8.42 -3.38 0.88
N GLU A 28 8.83 -3.53 2.15
CA GLU A 28 9.50 -4.74 2.62
C GLU A 28 8.55 -5.94 2.64
N ARG A 29 7.34 -5.75 3.19
CA ARG A 29 6.34 -6.82 3.34
C ARG A 29 5.94 -7.43 2.01
N LEU A 30 5.83 -6.60 0.97
CA LEU A 30 5.41 -6.98 -0.38
C LEU A 30 6.60 -7.17 -1.34
N ASN A 31 7.85 -7.00 -0.85
CA ASN A 31 9.07 -7.04 -1.64
C ASN A 31 9.00 -6.17 -2.91
N MET A 32 8.45 -4.95 -2.74
CA MET A 32 8.24 -3.98 -3.82
C MET A 32 9.39 -2.98 -3.90
N LYS A 33 9.58 -2.44 -5.11
CA LYS A 33 10.58 -1.40 -5.41
C LYS A 33 10.02 -0.38 -6.39
N PRO A 34 10.61 0.81 -6.53
CA PRO A 34 10.19 1.76 -7.55
C PRO A 34 10.14 1.13 -8.95
N GLY A 35 9.06 1.39 -9.69
CA GLY A 35 8.81 0.80 -11.01
C GLY A 35 8.14 -0.58 -11.00
N PHE A 36 7.81 -1.13 -9.82
CA PHE A 36 7.02 -2.36 -9.75
C PHE A 36 5.60 -2.13 -10.33
N PRO A 37 5.11 -2.99 -11.23
CA PRO A 37 3.79 -2.82 -11.81
C PRO A 37 2.70 -3.09 -10.79
N ILE A 38 1.68 -2.22 -10.75
CA ILE A 38 0.53 -2.33 -9.85
C ILE A 38 -0.74 -2.35 -10.70
N GLY A 39 -1.58 -3.36 -10.47
CA GLY A 39 -2.92 -3.46 -11.05
C GLY A 39 -3.98 -3.08 -10.02
N VAL A 40 -4.99 -2.32 -10.44
CA VAL A 40 -6.15 -1.97 -9.60
C VAL A 40 -7.40 -2.48 -10.31
N ILE A 41 -8.22 -3.24 -9.59
CA ILE A 41 -9.53 -3.71 -10.05
C ILE A 41 -10.58 -2.93 -9.26
N LEU A 42 -11.42 -2.19 -9.97
CA LEU A 42 -12.57 -1.49 -9.39
C LEU A 42 -13.79 -2.41 -9.49
N GLN A 43 -14.59 -2.47 -8.41
CA GLN A 43 -15.87 -3.18 -8.38
C GLN A 43 -17.03 -2.22 -8.61
#